data_AF-A0A6N7LU42-F1
#
_entry.id   AF-A0A6N7LU42-F1
#
_cell.length_a   1.000
_cell.length_b   1.000
_cell.length_c   1.000
_cell.angle_alpha   90.00
_cell.angle_beta   90.00
_cell.angle_gamma   90.00
#
_symmetry.space_group_name_H-M   'P 1'
#
loop_
_entity.id
_entity.type
_entity.pdbx_description
1 polymer ?
#
loop_
_entity_poly.entity_id
_entity_poly.type
_entity_poly.pdbx_seq_one_letter_code
_entity_poly.pdbx_strand_id
1 'polypeptide(L)'
;MEELRTLLQPWYLQIKFIHLLFVMIWSFSTAVAYSWYVKSAWIAWQNNKDDPHRLERRNWTMEQFDKGAALEHIAFPVVLLTGGMMVWLAGWGMDSPWLVIKLALVALVFVPIEIFDYWISHMGGSKKQWRLIGDMKRYERLMQWHWRFFRISTPLVVTVIPAIIYLAVTKPGF
;
A
#
# COMPACT_ATOMS: atom_id res chain seq x y z
N MET A 1 -4.40 18.39 -25.85
CA MET A 1 -3.74 17.18 -25.30
C MET A 1 -2.40 16.90 -25.99
N GLU A 2 -2.32 16.96 -27.32
CA GLU A 2 -1.05 16.67 -28.03
C GLU A 2 0.08 17.67 -27.76
N GLU A 3 -0.24 18.96 -27.60
CA GLU A 3 0.74 19.99 -27.20
C GLU A 3 1.33 19.70 -25.82
N LEU A 4 0.49 19.30 -24.86
CA LEU A 4 0.94 18.90 -23.51
C LEU A 4 1.80 17.63 -23.56
N ARG A 5 1.45 16.67 -24.44
CA ARG A 5 2.23 15.46 -24.65
C ARG A 5 3.63 15.80 -25.16
N THR A 6 3.69 16.65 -26.18
CA THR A 6 4.94 17.12 -26.79
C THR A 6 5.81 17.86 -25.79
N LEU A 7 5.21 18.70 -24.95
CA LEU A 7 5.90 19.41 -23.86
C LEU A 7 6.52 18.46 -22.82
N LEU A 8 5.81 17.38 -22.49
CA LEU A 8 6.21 16.43 -21.44
C LEU A 8 7.10 15.29 -21.95
N GLN A 9 7.12 15.03 -23.25
CA GLN A 9 7.91 13.94 -23.86
C GLN A 9 9.40 13.98 -23.48
N PRO A 10 10.09 15.14 -23.46
CA PRO A 10 11.50 15.22 -23.05
C PRO A 10 11.75 14.81 -21.59
N TRP A 11 10.72 14.86 -20.75
CA TRP A 11 10.78 14.55 -19.32
C TRP A 11 10.44 13.09 -18.99
N TYR A 12 10.22 12.25 -20.01
CA TYR A 12 9.79 10.87 -19.82
C TYR A 12 10.69 10.07 -18.86
N LEU A 13 12.02 10.25 -18.96
CA LEU A 13 12.97 9.55 -18.11
C LEU A 13 12.91 10.02 -16.65
N GLN A 14 12.69 11.31 -16.42
CA GLN A 14 12.52 11.89 -15.08
C GLN A 14 11.20 11.42 -14.46
N ILE A 15 10.12 11.39 -15.25
CA ILE A 15 8.83 10.84 -14.81
C ILE A 15 8.99 9.35 -14.45
N LYS A 16 9.70 8.57 -15.28
CA LYS A 16 10.00 7.17 -15.00
C LYS A 16 10.86 6.99 -13.75
N PHE A 17 11.85 7.84 -13.53
CA PHE A 17 12.68 7.81 -12.32
C PHE A 17 11.82 8.04 -11.06
N ILE A 18 10.99 9.09 -11.08
CA ILE A 18 10.03 9.37 -9.99
C ILE A 18 9.11 8.18 -9.79
N HIS A 19 8.53 7.64 -10.87
CA HIS A 19 7.66 6.47 -10.79
C HIS A 19 8.33 5.31 -10.08
N LEU A 20 9.55 4.93 -10.49
CA LEU A 20 10.29 3.82 -9.89
C LEU A 20 10.64 4.08 -8.43
N LEU A 21 11.03 5.30 -8.07
CA LEU A 21 11.28 5.70 -6.67
C LEU A 21 10.05 5.46 -5.80
N PHE A 22 8.89 5.94 -6.25
CA PHE A 22 7.65 5.81 -5.51
C PHE A 22 7.10 4.39 -5.50
N VAL A 23 7.31 3.61 -6.57
CA VAL A 23 7.05 2.17 -6.56
C VAL A 23 7.89 1.49 -5.48
N MET A 24 9.18 1.81 -5.33
CA MET A 24 10.01 1.22 -4.27
C MET A 24 9.53 1.57 -2.85
N ILE A 25 9.14 2.83 -2.62
CA ILE A 25 8.59 3.28 -1.34
C ILE A 25 7.30 2.51 -1.02
N TRP A 26 6.42 2.40 -2.01
CA TRP A 26 5.12 1.75 -1.87
C TRP A 26 5.21 0.22 -1.76
N SER A 27 6.18 -0.43 -2.42
CA SER A 27 6.09 -1.87 -2.66
C SER A 27 6.29 -2.77 -1.44
N PHE A 28 7.07 -2.34 -0.45
CA PHE A 28 7.47 -3.25 0.63
C PHE A 28 7.46 -2.64 2.03
N SER A 29 7.14 -1.36 2.19
CA SER A 29 7.31 -0.71 3.49
C SER A 29 6.33 -1.27 4.55
N THR A 30 5.07 -1.50 4.18
CA THR A 30 4.04 -2.06 5.06
C THR A 30 4.09 -3.58 5.14
N ALA A 31 4.39 -4.28 4.05
CA ALA A 31 4.49 -5.74 4.09
C ALA A 31 5.58 -6.20 5.07
N VAL A 32 6.74 -5.53 5.07
CA VAL A 32 7.84 -5.79 6.02
C VAL A 32 7.45 -5.35 7.43
N ALA A 33 6.92 -4.14 7.59
CA ALA A 33 6.52 -3.62 8.90
C ALA A 33 5.46 -4.51 9.58
N TYR A 34 4.46 -4.96 8.82
CA TYR A 34 3.44 -5.86 9.31
C TYR A 34 4.04 -7.23 9.68
N SER A 35 4.78 -7.85 8.75
CA SER A 35 5.25 -9.23 8.90
C SER A 35 6.16 -9.41 10.12
N TRP A 36 7.02 -8.42 10.39
CA TRP A 36 8.06 -8.55 11.41
C TRP A 36 7.75 -7.81 12.71
N TYR A 37 6.98 -6.72 12.67
CA TYR A 37 6.68 -5.94 13.87
C TYR A 37 5.24 -6.14 14.34
N VAL A 38 4.25 -5.78 13.52
CA VAL A 38 2.84 -5.80 13.94
C VAL A 38 2.36 -7.22 14.22
N LYS A 39 2.60 -8.15 13.30
CA LYS A 39 2.21 -9.57 13.42
C LYS A 39 2.85 -10.23 14.64
N SER A 40 4.14 -10.01 14.84
CA SER A 40 4.88 -10.55 15.99
C SER A 40 4.30 -10.04 17.31
N ALA A 41 4.09 -8.72 17.44
CA ALA A 41 3.50 -8.13 18.65
C ALA A 41 2.07 -8.63 18.90
N TRP A 42 1.29 -8.79 17.83
CA TRP A 42 -0.08 -9.26 17.91
C TRP A 42 -0.19 -10.72 18.39
N ILE A 43 0.59 -11.61 17.79
CA ILE A 43 0.62 -13.03 18.18
C ILE A 43 1.15 -13.18 19.61
N ALA A 44 2.20 -12.43 19.97
CA ALA A 44 2.76 -12.46 21.33
C ALA A 44 1.71 -12.11 22.39
N TRP A 45 0.88 -11.08 22.14
CA TRP A 45 -0.24 -10.71 23.01
C TRP A 45 -1.36 -11.75 23.01
N GLN A 46 -1.73 -12.31 21.86
CA GLN A 46 -2.77 -13.34 21.79
C GLN A 46 -2.46 -14.57 22.63
N ASN A 47 -1.18 -14.95 22.70
CA ASN A 47 -0.71 -16.10 23.48
C ASN A 47 -0.59 -15.81 24.99
N ASN A 48 -0.61 -14.53 25.41
CA ASN A 48 -0.39 -14.11 26.79
C ASN A 48 -1.25 -12.86 27.08
N LYS A 49 -2.57 -13.05 27.15
CA LYS A 49 -3.53 -11.93 27.22
C LYS A 49 -3.50 -11.16 28.54
N ASP A 50 -3.05 -11.81 29.60
CA ASP A 50 -3.01 -11.23 30.95
C ASP A 50 -1.75 -10.37 31.18
N ASP A 51 -0.82 -10.35 30.21
CA ASP A 51 0.41 -9.56 30.27
C ASP A 51 0.16 -8.13 29.75
N PRO A 52 0.13 -7.11 30.64
CA PRO A 52 -0.16 -5.73 30.24
C PRO A 52 0.92 -5.14 29.33
N HIS A 53 2.18 -5.57 29.45
CA HIS A 53 3.27 -5.07 28.60
C HIS A 53 3.11 -5.53 27.15
N ARG A 54 2.54 -6.71 26.92
CA ARG A 54 2.27 -7.19 25.56
C ARG A 54 1.10 -6.47 24.91
N LEU A 55 0.08 -6.14 25.69
CA LEU A 55 -1.02 -5.30 25.22
C LEU A 55 -0.51 -3.91 24.81
N GLU A 56 0.34 -3.31 25.64
CA GLU A 56 0.98 -2.02 25.34
C GLU A 56 1.84 -2.10 24.07
N ARG A 57 2.67 -3.14 23.94
CA ARG A 57 3.50 -3.33 22.75
C ARG A 57 2.66 -3.50 21.49
N ARG A 58 1.60 -4.30 21.51
CA ARG A 58 0.66 -4.45 20.39
C ARG A 58 0.09 -3.11 19.96
N ASN A 59 -0.38 -2.31 20.93
CA ASN A 59 -0.94 -0.98 20.68
C ASN A 59 0.07 -0.04 20.05
N TRP A 60 1.24 0.07 20.67
CA TRP A 60 2.31 0.93 20.20
C TRP A 60 2.76 0.57 18.79
N THR A 61 2.91 -0.72 18.50
CA THR A 61 3.39 -1.18 17.19
C THR A 61 2.40 -0.88 16.08
N MET A 62 1.09 -1.06 16.34
CA MET A 62 0.06 -0.66 15.39
C MET A 62 0.02 0.86 15.18
N GLU A 63 0.12 1.65 16.26
CA GLU A 63 0.14 3.11 16.15
C GLU A 63 1.38 3.64 15.41
N GLN A 64 2.54 2.98 15.51
CA GLN A 64 3.71 3.33 14.67
C GLN A 64 3.52 2.90 13.22
N PHE A 65 2.93 1.72 13.00
CA PHE A 65 2.61 1.26 11.65
C PHE A 65 1.71 2.27 10.93
N ASP A 66 0.64 2.73 11.58
CA ASP A 66 -0.29 3.71 11.00
C ASP A 66 0.43 4.99 10.52
N LYS A 67 1.47 5.43 11.25
CA LYS A 67 2.29 6.59 10.84
C LYS A 67 3.15 6.26 9.62
N GLY A 68 3.69 5.04 9.56
CA GLY A 68 4.47 4.57 8.41
C GLY A 68 3.63 4.44 7.15
N ALA A 69 2.39 3.96 7.28
CA ALA A 69 1.43 3.80 6.18
C ALA A 69 1.15 5.13 5.43
N ALA A 70 1.33 6.28 6.09
CA ALA A 70 1.22 7.58 5.43
C ALA A 70 2.20 7.73 4.24
N LEU A 71 3.39 7.12 4.30
CA LEU A 71 4.34 7.14 3.18
C LEU A 71 3.79 6.38 1.97
N GLU A 72 3.15 5.24 2.19
CA GLU A 72 2.52 4.46 1.11
C GLU A 72 1.32 5.17 0.51
N HIS A 73 0.50 5.81 1.35
CA HIS A 73 -0.66 6.57 0.89
C HIS A 73 -0.28 7.83 0.11
N ILE A 74 0.90 8.39 0.34
CA ILE A 74 1.46 9.45 -0.52
C ILE A 74 2.03 8.82 -1.79
N ALA A 75 2.69 7.68 -1.67
CA ALA A 75 3.37 7.05 -2.78
C ALA A 75 2.43 6.48 -3.84
N PHE A 76 1.35 5.81 -3.43
CA PHE A 76 0.45 5.15 -4.35
C PHE A 76 -0.22 6.13 -5.35
N PRO A 77 -0.76 7.30 -4.94
CA PRO A 77 -1.23 8.31 -5.88
C PRO A 77 -0.16 8.78 -6.86
N VAL A 78 1.07 8.98 -6.39
CA VAL A 78 2.19 9.37 -7.26
C VAL A 78 2.51 8.26 -8.27
N VAL A 79 2.47 6.98 -7.85
CA VAL A 79 2.63 5.81 -8.73
C VAL A 79 1.55 5.78 -9.80
N LEU A 80 0.28 6.02 -9.44
CA LEU A 80 -0.84 6.04 -10.40
C LEU A 80 -0.71 7.18 -11.40
N LEU A 81 -0.41 8.39 -10.93
CA LEU A 81 -0.25 9.57 -11.79
C LEU A 81 0.92 9.40 -12.75
N THR A 82 2.10 9.08 -12.23
CA THR A 82 3.31 8.92 -13.06
C THR A 82 3.22 7.69 -13.98
N GLY A 83 2.60 6.60 -13.54
CA GLY A 83 2.36 5.42 -14.35
C GLY A 83 1.39 5.70 -15.51
N GLY A 84 0.30 6.40 -15.23
CA GLY A 84 -0.65 6.86 -16.25
C GLY A 84 -0.01 7.81 -17.26
N MET A 85 0.80 8.76 -16.78
CA MET A 85 1.59 9.65 -17.65
C MET A 85 2.55 8.86 -18.54
N MET A 86 3.24 7.84 -18.01
CA MET A 86 4.15 7.02 -18.81
C MET A 86 3.43 6.24 -19.90
N VAL A 87 2.27 5.64 -19.60
CA VAL A 87 1.44 4.93 -20.59
C VAL A 87 1.02 5.89 -21.71
N TRP A 88 0.53 7.07 -21.32
CA TRP A 88 0.08 8.09 -22.25
C TRP A 88 1.21 8.67 -23.13
N LEU A 89 2.37 9.01 -22.55
CA LEU A 89 3.52 9.53 -23.28
C LEU A 89 4.14 8.49 -24.21
N ALA A 90 4.24 7.24 -23.77
CA ALA A 90 4.73 6.13 -24.58
C ALA A 90 3.78 5.75 -25.72
N GLY A 91 2.52 6.19 -25.67
CA GLY A 91 1.49 5.82 -26.65
C GLY A 91 1.13 4.34 -26.59
N TRP A 92 1.29 3.70 -25.43
CA TRP A 92 0.88 2.30 -25.27
C TRP A 92 -0.63 2.20 -25.24
N GLY A 93 -1.17 1.30 -26.08
CA GLY A 93 -2.58 0.96 -26.09
C GLY A 93 -2.91 -0.24 -25.21
N MET A 94 -4.19 -0.62 -25.23
CA MET A 94 -4.70 -1.84 -24.59
C MET A 94 -4.46 -3.10 -25.45
N ASP A 95 -3.72 -2.96 -26.54
CA ASP A 95 -3.23 -4.03 -27.41
C ASP A 95 -2.05 -4.80 -26.78
N SER A 96 -1.40 -4.23 -25.76
CA SER A 96 -0.30 -4.87 -25.03
C SER A 96 -0.82 -5.75 -23.87
N PRO A 97 -0.82 -7.10 -23.98
CA PRO A 97 -1.44 -7.97 -22.97
C PRO A 97 -0.80 -7.83 -21.58
N TRP A 98 0.53 -7.68 -21.53
CA TRP A 98 1.26 -7.46 -20.28
C TRP A 98 0.80 -6.19 -19.55
N LEU A 99 0.50 -5.13 -20.32
CA LEU A 99 0.07 -3.85 -19.76
C LEU A 99 -1.36 -3.94 -19.25
N VAL A 100 -2.26 -4.59 -20.00
CA VAL A 100 -3.64 -4.84 -19.59
C VAL A 100 -3.68 -5.64 -18.29
N ILE A 101 -2.91 -6.74 -18.20
CA ILE A 101 -2.83 -7.56 -16.99
C ILE A 101 -2.27 -6.73 -15.83
N LYS A 102 -1.19 -5.96 -16.06
CA LYS A 102 -0.61 -5.11 -15.02
C LYS A 102 -1.63 -4.08 -14.50
N LEU A 103 -2.35 -3.41 -15.40
CA LEU A 103 -3.37 -2.42 -15.03
C LEU A 103 -4.56 -3.08 -14.32
N ALA A 104 -4.97 -4.29 -14.73
CA ALA A 104 -6.02 -5.05 -14.06
C ALA A 104 -5.63 -5.43 -12.63
N LEU A 105 -4.38 -5.88 -12.41
CA LEU A 105 -3.88 -6.14 -11.06
C LEU A 105 -3.87 -4.87 -10.20
N VAL A 106 -3.43 -3.74 -10.74
CA VAL A 106 -3.48 -2.45 -10.02
C VAL A 106 -4.91 -2.06 -9.68
N ALA A 107 -5.83 -2.08 -10.65
CA ALA A 107 -7.20 -1.60 -10.49
C ALA A 107 -8.09 -2.54 -9.65
N LEU A 108 -7.93 -3.85 -9.78
CA LEU A 108 -8.79 -4.84 -9.12
C LEU A 108 -8.25 -5.31 -7.77
N VAL A 109 -6.93 -5.23 -7.56
CA VAL A 109 -6.30 -5.69 -6.31
C VAL A 109 -5.87 -4.50 -5.47
N PHE A 110 -4.99 -3.64 -5.99
CA PHE A 110 -4.38 -2.59 -5.16
C PHE A 110 -5.32 -1.43 -4.88
N VAL A 111 -6.06 -0.93 -5.88
CA VAL A 111 -6.99 0.20 -5.63
C VAL A 111 -7.99 -0.12 -4.51
N PRO A 112 -8.69 -1.29 -4.47
CA PRO A 112 -9.56 -1.63 -3.36
C PRO A 112 -8.82 -1.78 -2.02
N ILE A 113 -7.64 -2.40 -2.02
CA ILE A 113 -6.80 -2.56 -0.81
C ILE A 113 -6.43 -1.19 -0.24
N GLU A 114 -5.95 -0.28 -1.09
CA GLU A 114 -5.50 1.07 -0.73
C GLU A 114 -6.67 1.95 -0.26
N ILE A 115 -7.84 1.87 -0.90
CA ILE A 115 -9.04 2.57 -0.42
C ILE A 115 -9.38 2.13 1.01
N PHE A 116 -9.33 0.82 1.26
CA PHE A 116 -9.64 0.28 2.58
C PHE A 116 -8.56 0.63 3.61
N ASP A 117 -7.28 0.58 3.25
CA ASP A 117 -6.16 0.98 4.12
C ASP A 117 -6.26 2.47 4.47
N TYR A 118 -6.51 3.33 3.48
CA TYR A 118 -6.71 4.75 3.69
C TYR A 118 -7.88 5.01 4.66
N TRP A 119 -9.00 4.32 4.48
CA TRP A 119 -10.16 4.44 5.35
C TRP A 119 -9.85 4.00 6.79
N ILE A 120 -9.21 2.85 6.98
CA ILE A 120 -8.97 2.29 8.33
C ILE A 120 -7.83 3.00 9.08
N SER A 121 -6.87 3.56 8.36
CA SER A 121 -5.72 4.26 8.91
C SER A 121 -5.98 5.75 9.15
N HIS A 122 -6.83 6.40 8.34
CA HIS A 122 -7.05 7.87 8.41
C HIS A 122 -8.51 8.25 8.74
N MET A 123 -9.49 7.71 8.02
CA MET A 123 -10.89 8.15 8.16
C MET A 123 -11.60 7.58 9.40
N GLY A 124 -11.12 6.45 9.94
CA GLY A 124 -11.62 5.88 11.21
C GLY A 124 -11.32 6.74 12.45
N GLY A 125 -10.56 7.83 12.31
CA GLY A 125 -9.91 8.57 13.40
C GLY A 125 -8.61 7.86 13.83
N SER A 126 -7.58 8.60 14.23
CA SER A 126 -6.33 7.95 14.62
C SER A 126 -6.60 7.01 15.79
N LYS A 127 -6.09 5.77 15.72
CA LYS A 127 -6.28 4.78 16.79
C LYS A 127 -5.82 5.35 18.14
N LYS A 128 -4.74 6.13 18.11
CA LYS A 128 -4.25 6.91 19.25
C LYS A 128 -5.28 7.88 19.85
N GLN A 129 -6.03 8.62 19.04
CA GLN A 129 -7.08 9.53 19.53
C GLN A 129 -8.16 8.76 20.32
N TRP A 130 -8.66 7.65 19.79
CA TRP A 130 -9.68 6.85 20.48
C TRP A 130 -9.18 6.26 21.79
N ARG A 131 -7.91 5.84 21.84
CA ARG A 131 -7.26 5.39 23.07
C ARG A 131 -7.16 6.51 24.11
N LEU A 132 -6.78 7.73 23.70
CA LEU A 132 -6.65 8.88 24.60
C LEU A 132 -7.99 9.37 25.14
N ILE A 133 -9.06 9.29 24.35
CA ILE A 133 -10.43 9.62 24.77
C ILE A 133 -11.01 8.54 25.71
N GLY A 134 -10.40 7.35 25.75
CA GLY A 134 -10.80 6.24 26.62
C GLY A 134 -11.89 5.34 26.04
N ASP A 135 -12.31 5.54 24.79
CA ASP A 135 -13.24 4.62 24.10
C ASP A 135 -12.49 3.36 23.60
N MET A 136 -12.18 2.49 24.57
CA MET A 136 -11.46 1.25 24.31
C MET A 136 -12.28 0.26 23.48
N LYS A 137 -13.62 0.34 23.49
CA LYS A 137 -14.47 -0.54 22.67
C LYS A 137 -14.30 -0.24 21.18
N ARG A 138 -14.33 1.04 20.80
CA ARG A 138 -14.10 1.46 19.41
C ARG A 138 -12.66 1.23 18.99
N TYR A 139 -11.71 1.53 19.89
CA TYR A 139 -10.28 1.25 19.66
C TYR A 139 -10.04 -0.23 19.33
N GLU A 140 -10.49 -1.16 20.18
CA GLU A 140 -10.29 -2.59 19.95
C GLU A 140 -10.98 -3.06 18.66
N ARG A 141 -12.17 -2.53 18.34
CA ARG A 141 -12.84 -2.85 17.07
C ARG A 141 -11.97 -2.48 15.87
N LEU A 142 -11.44 -1.25 15.85
CA LEU A 142 -10.55 -0.79 14.77
C LEU A 142 -9.27 -1.64 14.70
N MET A 143 -8.67 -1.98 15.84
CA MET A 143 -7.50 -2.86 15.91
C MET A 143 -7.79 -4.23 15.27
N GLN A 144 -8.93 -4.85 15.59
CA GLN A 144 -9.32 -6.16 15.04
C GLN A 144 -9.62 -6.10 13.54
N TRP A 145 -10.26 -5.03 13.08
CA TRP A 145 -10.50 -4.81 11.65
C TRP A 145 -9.18 -4.68 10.90
N HIS A 146 -8.24 -3.90 11.44
CA HIS A 146 -6.93 -3.68 10.81
C HIS A 146 -6.11 -4.98 10.77
N TRP A 147 -6.15 -5.75 11.85
CA TRP A 147 -5.53 -7.07 11.91
C TRP A 147 -6.09 -8.03 10.85
N ARG A 148 -7.42 -8.09 10.69
CA ARG A 148 -8.06 -8.94 9.66
C ARG A 148 -7.68 -8.50 8.26
N PHE A 149 -7.67 -7.20 8.01
CA PHE A 149 -7.23 -6.63 6.75
C PHE A 149 -5.81 -7.08 6.40
N PHE A 150 -4.83 -6.89 7.28
CA PHE A 150 -3.45 -7.31 6.98
C PHE A 150 -3.29 -8.80 6.73
N ARG A 151 -4.04 -9.65 7.43
CA ARG A 151 -4.00 -11.10 7.18
C ARG A 151 -4.44 -11.47 5.77
N ILE A 152 -5.34 -10.69 5.18
CA ILE A 152 -5.88 -10.91 3.83
C ILE A 152 -5.03 -10.18 2.78
N SER A 153 -4.68 -8.92 3.02
CA SER A 153 -3.95 -8.09 2.05
C SER A 153 -2.48 -8.49 1.94
N THR A 154 -1.79 -8.83 3.03
CA THR A 154 -0.34 -9.09 2.98
C THR A 154 0.03 -10.23 2.02
N PRO A 155 -0.63 -11.41 2.04
CA PRO A 155 -0.32 -12.46 1.07
C PRO A 155 -0.54 -12.01 -0.39
N LEU A 156 -1.58 -11.21 -0.65
CA LEU A 156 -1.84 -10.64 -1.98
C LEU A 156 -0.73 -9.67 -2.37
N VAL A 157 -0.37 -8.74 -1.50
CA VAL A 157 0.71 -7.76 -1.73
C VAL A 157 2.04 -8.48 -2.04
N VAL A 158 2.44 -9.44 -1.21
CA VAL A 158 3.72 -10.17 -1.35
C VAL A 158 3.80 -10.98 -2.64
N THR A 159 2.67 -11.40 -3.21
CA THR A 159 2.62 -12.21 -4.44
C THR A 159 2.42 -11.36 -5.69
N VAL A 160 1.51 -10.39 -5.64
CA VAL A 160 1.12 -9.58 -6.80
C VAL A 160 2.15 -8.50 -7.12
N ILE A 161 2.84 -7.92 -6.13
CA ILE A 161 3.89 -6.93 -6.39
C ILE A 161 5.02 -7.50 -7.24
N PRO A 162 5.64 -8.66 -6.90
CA PRO A 162 6.61 -9.30 -7.78
C PRO A 162 6.08 -9.58 -9.18
N ALA A 163 4.81 -9.99 -9.32
CA ALA A 163 4.19 -10.21 -10.62
C ALA A 163 4.08 -8.92 -11.45
N ILE A 164 3.67 -7.80 -10.83
CA ILE A 164 3.64 -6.48 -11.48
C ILE A 164 5.03 -6.03 -11.91
N ILE A 165 6.05 -6.24 -11.06
CA ILE A 165 7.45 -5.92 -11.37
C ILE A 165 7.92 -6.78 -12.54
N TYR A 166 7.66 -8.08 -12.51
CA TYR A 166 7.97 -9.00 -13.61
C TYR A 166 7.37 -8.51 -14.92
N LEU A 167 6.05 -8.23 -14.96
CA LEU A 167 5.37 -7.72 -16.15
C LEU A 167 5.99 -6.41 -16.65
N ALA A 168 6.40 -5.52 -15.76
CA ALA A 168 7.02 -4.25 -16.12
C ALA A 168 8.44 -4.41 -16.70
N VAL A 169 9.18 -5.42 -16.25
CA VAL A 169 10.57 -5.70 -16.64
C VAL A 169 10.61 -6.50 -17.94
N THR A 170 9.91 -7.64 -17.97
CA THR A 170 9.98 -8.58 -19.09
C THR A 170 9.08 -8.19 -20.24
N LYS A 171 8.00 -7.42 -19.99
CA LYS A 171 7.02 -6.98 -20.98
C LYS A 171 6.70 -8.10 -21.98
N PRO A 172 6.25 -9.27 -21.51
CA PRO A 172 6.15 -10.45 -22.35
C PRO A 172 5.23 -10.14 -23.53
N GLY A 173 5.78 -10.30 -24.73
CA GLY A 173 5.03 -10.28 -25.98
C GLY A 173 4.57 -11.70 -26.25
N PHE A 174 3.37 -12.04 -25.79
CA PHE A 174 2.64 -13.15 -26.38
C PHE A 174 1.94 -12.63 -27.63
#